data_AF-A0A0E9LTY8-F1
#
_entry.id   AF-A0A0E9LTY8-F1
#
_cell.length_a   1.000
_cell.length_b   1.000
_cell.length_c   1.000
_cell.angle_alpha   90.00
_cell.angle_beta   90.00
_cell.angle_gamma   90.00
#
_symmetry.space_group_name_H-M   'P 1'
#
loop_
_entity.id
_entity.type
_entity.pdbx_description
1 polymer ?
#
loop_
_entity_poly.entity_id
_entity_poly.type
_entity_poly.pdbx_seq_one_letter_code
_entity_poly.pdbx_strand_id
1 'polypeptide(L)'
;MKTDFGEHEFLRWNSQPALLECGTWNTIELQIKMNAPDQSNGEVRCSLNQKEGLVLKNICFRKTENLKIDQLLFSCFMGGDDPSYAPSSYQFLLFKNFAVEY
;
A
#
# COMPACT_ATOMS: atom_id res chain seq x y z
N MET A 1 -9.46 -8.07 -12.74
CA MET A 1 -10.77 -7.68 -13.34
C MET A 1 -11.01 -6.27 -12.88
N LYS A 2 -11.36 -5.32 -13.76
CA LYS A 2 -11.56 -3.93 -13.31
C LYS A 2 -12.72 -3.92 -12.31
N THR A 3 -12.45 -3.47 -11.09
CA THR A 3 -13.48 -3.31 -10.05
C THR A 3 -13.73 -1.82 -9.84
N ASP A 4 -14.82 -1.49 -9.14
CA ASP A 4 -15.12 -0.12 -8.75
C ASP A 4 -14.21 0.39 -7.60
N PHE A 5 -13.39 -0.50 -7.03
CA PHE A 5 -12.49 -0.24 -5.91
C PHE A 5 -11.06 -0.72 -6.19
N GLY A 6 -10.16 -0.50 -5.22
CA GLY A 6 -8.78 -0.99 -5.29
C GLY A 6 -8.72 -2.51 -5.28
N GLU A 7 -7.67 -3.07 -5.87
CA GLU A 7 -7.38 -4.50 -5.78
C GLU A 7 -6.89 -4.84 -4.36
N HIS A 8 -7.35 -5.97 -3.82
CA HIS A 8 -6.97 -6.43 -2.49
C HIS A 8 -5.68 -7.23 -2.54
N GLU A 9 -4.59 -6.61 -2.13
CA GLU A 9 -3.29 -7.27 -1.99
C GLU A 9 -2.81 -7.21 -0.54
N PHE A 10 -2.31 -8.33 -0.03
CA PHE A 10 -1.93 -8.48 1.36
C PHE A 10 -0.44 -8.80 1.47
N LEU A 11 0.25 -8.16 2.42
CA LEU A 11 1.57 -8.63 2.83
C LEU A 11 1.43 -10.03 3.43
N ARG A 12 2.28 -10.96 2.99
CA ARG A 12 2.30 -12.35 3.46
C ARG A 12 3.71 -12.83 3.74
N TRP A 13 3.87 -13.57 4.82
CA TRP A 13 5.06 -14.33 5.13
C TRP A 13 4.70 -15.80 5.27
N ASN A 14 5.40 -16.68 4.53
CA ASN A 14 5.09 -18.12 4.52
C ASN A 14 3.59 -18.38 4.26
N SER A 15 3.03 -17.65 3.29
CA SER A 15 1.60 -17.66 2.89
C SER A 15 0.60 -17.13 3.93
N GLN A 16 1.03 -16.80 5.15
CA GLN A 16 0.19 -16.19 6.18
C GLN A 16 0.19 -14.67 6.08
N PRO A 17 -0.91 -13.97 6.38
CA PRO A 17 -0.92 -12.51 6.44
C PRO A 17 0.13 -11.99 7.42
N ALA A 18 0.91 -11.00 7.00
CA ALA A 18 1.74 -10.22 7.90
C ALA A 18 0.85 -9.21 8.62
N LEU A 19 0.78 -9.31 9.95
CA LEU A 19 -0.11 -8.50 10.78
C LEU A 19 0.64 -7.35 11.43
N LEU A 20 -0.02 -6.20 11.55
CA LEU A 20 0.45 -5.11 12.39
C LEU A 20 0.21 -5.46 13.85
N GLU A 21 1.19 -5.13 14.70
CA GLU A 21 1.07 -5.32 16.14
C GLU A 21 0.54 -4.04 16.80
N CYS A 22 -0.55 -4.16 17.57
CA CYS A 22 -1.10 -3.03 18.32
C CYS A 22 -0.21 -2.66 19.50
N GLY A 23 -0.07 -1.37 19.78
CA GLY A 23 0.73 -0.86 20.90
C GLY A 23 2.24 -0.86 20.65
N THR A 24 2.70 -1.23 19.46
CA THR A 24 4.10 -1.20 19.05
C THR A 24 4.29 -0.36 17.79
N TRP A 25 5.53 0.06 17.54
CA TRP A 25 5.89 0.72 16.29
C TRP A 25 6.07 -0.32 15.19
N ASN A 26 5.30 -0.17 14.12
CA ASN A 26 5.43 -0.97 12.91
C ASN A 26 6.09 -0.12 11.82
N THR A 27 7.19 -0.58 11.24
CA THR A 27 7.86 0.11 10.13
C THR A 27 7.31 -0.45 8.82
N ILE A 28 6.77 0.40 7.96
CA ILE A 28 6.28 0.02 6.62
C ILE A 28 7.14 0.72 5.58
N GLU A 29 7.63 -0.02 4.58
CA GLU A 29 8.37 0.51 3.44
C GLU A 29 7.62 0.15 2.15
N LEU A 30 7.31 1.14 1.33
CA LEU A 30 6.65 0.98 0.03
C LEU A 30 7.60 1.44 -1.07
N GLN A 31 7.91 0.55 -2.00
CA GLN A 31 8.71 0.85 -3.18
C GLN A 31 7.85 0.68 -4.43
N ILE A 32 7.90 1.66 -5.33
CA ILE A 32 7.14 1.65 -6.58
C ILE A 32 8.11 1.91 -7.72
N LYS A 33 8.09 1.01 -8.70
CA LYS A 33 8.71 1.22 -10.01
C LYS A 33 7.61 1.38 -11.04
N MET A 34 7.51 2.57 -11.62
CA MET A 34 6.61 2.79 -12.75
C MET A 34 7.01 1.95 -13.95
N ASN A 35 6.01 1.55 -14.73
CA ASN A 35 6.22 0.87 -15.99
C ASN A 35 6.67 1.84 -17.10
N ALA A 36 7.33 1.29 -18.11
CA ALA A 36 7.47 1.98 -19.40
C ALA A 36 6.09 2.09 -20.09
N PRO A 37 5.82 3.17 -20.85
CA PRO A 37 4.57 3.35 -21.57
C PRO A 37 4.19 2.10 -22.38
N ASP A 38 2.94 1.70 -22.26
CA ASP A 38 2.35 0.54 -22.93
C ASP A 38 2.98 -0.83 -22.59
N GLN A 39 3.86 -0.88 -21.59
CA GLN A 39 4.43 -2.12 -21.06
C GLN A 39 3.87 -2.45 -19.68
N SER A 40 3.72 -3.74 -19.39
CA SER A 40 3.40 -4.23 -18.05
C SER A 40 4.66 -4.68 -17.35
N ASN A 41 5.55 -3.74 -17.02
CA ASN A 41 6.83 -4.01 -16.35
C ASN A 41 7.06 -3.16 -15.08
N GLY A 42 5.98 -2.58 -14.55
CA GLY A 42 5.97 -1.90 -13.27
C GLY A 42 5.94 -2.89 -12.11
N GLU A 43 6.33 -2.40 -10.94
CA GLU A 43 6.51 -3.21 -9.74
C GLU A 43 6.12 -2.44 -8.47
N VAL A 44 5.51 -3.15 -7.53
CA VAL A 44 5.29 -2.68 -6.15
C VAL A 44 5.94 -3.67 -5.20
N ARG A 45 6.71 -3.16 -4.25
CA ARG A 45 7.20 -3.95 -3.11
C ARG A 45 6.77 -3.31 -1.82
N CYS A 46 6.36 -4.13 -0.86
CA CYS A 46 6.02 -3.66 0.47
C CYS A 46 6.67 -4.56 1.53
N SER A 47 7.35 -3.93 2.49
CA SER A 47 7.94 -4.59 3.66
C SER A 47 7.21 -4.15 4.93
N LEU A 48 7.15 -5.05 5.91
CA LEU A 48 6.75 -4.75 7.28
C LEU A 48 7.90 -5.14 8.20
N ASN A 49 8.33 -4.23 9.07
CA ASN A 49 9.45 -4.43 9.99
C ASN A 49 10.70 -5.00 9.28
N GLN A 50 11.06 -4.39 8.14
CA GLN A 50 12.21 -4.75 7.28
C GLN A 50 12.12 -6.14 6.62
N LYS A 51 10.96 -6.81 6.69
CA LYS A 51 10.74 -8.10 6.04
C LYS A 51 9.77 -7.94 4.88
N GLU A 52 10.24 -8.21 3.67
CA GLU A 52 9.43 -8.17 2.46
C GLU A 52 8.22 -9.11 2.59
N GLY A 53 7.02 -8.55 2.40
CA GLY A 53 5.76 -9.28 2.50
C GLY A 53 4.95 -9.25 1.21
N LEU A 54 5.24 -8.33 0.29
CA LEU A 54 4.52 -8.20 -0.97
C LEU A 54 5.48 -7.83 -2.10
N VAL A 55 5.38 -8.54 -3.20
CA VAL A 55 6.02 -8.19 -4.47
C VAL A 55 5.01 -8.40 -5.59
N LEU A 56 4.52 -7.30 -6.16
CA LEU A 56 3.65 -7.31 -7.32
C LEU A 56 4.47 -6.92 -8.54
N LYS A 57 4.40 -7.74 -9.59
CA LYS A 57 5.10 -7.52 -10.85
C LYS A 57 4.13 -7.45 -12.00
N ASN A 58 4.63 -6.99 -13.13
CA ASN A 58 3.89 -6.88 -14.37
C ASN A 58 2.69 -5.92 -14.29
N ILE A 59 2.86 -4.83 -13.54
CA ILE A 59 1.84 -3.79 -13.41
C ILE A 59 2.00 -2.78 -14.56
N CYS A 60 0.88 -2.34 -15.13
CA CYS A 60 0.82 -1.21 -16.05
C CYS A 60 0.11 -0.04 -15.35
N PHE A 61 0.87 0.89 -14.78
CA PHE A 61 0.36 2.10 -14.14
C PHE A 61 0.00 3.19 -15.15
N ARG A 62 0.74 3.27 -16.25
CA ARG A 62 0.63 4.35 -17.24
C ARG A 62 0.84 3.88 -18.68
N LYS A 63 0.25 4.60 -19.63
CA LYS A 63 0.45 4.42 -21.08
C LYS A 63 1.17 5.59 -21.75
N THR A 64 1.67 6.53 -20.96
CA THR A 64 2.35 7.72 -21.46
C THR A 64 3.45 8.11 -20.49
N GLU A 65 4.49 8.76 -21.00
CA GLU A 65 5.58 9.26 -20.17
C GLU A 65 5.16 10.44 -19.28
N ASN A 66 4.08 11.13 -19.61
CA ASN A 66 3.65 12.34 -18.91
C ASN A 66 3.03 12.07 -17.54
N LEU A 67 2.57 10.84 -17.30
CA LEU A 67 2.09 10.43 -15.98
C LEU A 67 3.29 9.95 -15.15
N LYS A 68 3.53 10.63 -14.03
CA LYS A 68 4.61 10.35 -13.08
C LYS A 68 4.04 10.12 -11.69
N ILE A 69 4.87 9.64 -10.77
CA ILE A 69 4.58 9.72 -9.33
C ILE A 69 4.77 11.18 -8.95
N ASP A 70 3.71 11.83 -8.49
CA ASP A 70 3.67 13.27 -8.18
C ASP A 70 3.30 13.55 -6.72
N GLN A 71 2.64 12.60 -6.04
CA GLN A 71 2.15 12.78 -4.69
C GLN A 71 2.34 11.52 -3.83
N LEU A 72 2.67 11.74 -2.56
CA LEU A 72 2.44 10.78 -1.49
C LEU A 72 1.04 11.00 -0.91
N LEU A 73 0.15 10.01 -1.08
CA LEU A 73 -1.18 10.05 -0.48
C LEU A 73 -1.14 9.49 0.95
N PHE A 74 -1.31 10.36 1.94
CA PHE A 74 -1.55 9.94 3.32
C PHE A 74 -3.06 9.82 3.58
N SER A 75 -3.56 8.59 3.70
CA SER A 75 -4.98 8.31 3.78
C SER A 75 -5.28 7.30 4.88
N CYS A 76 -5.86 7.78 5.99
CA CYS A 76 -6.16 6.97 7.18
C CYS A 76 -7.56 7.29 7.69
N PHE A 77 -8.47 6.33 7.59
CA PHE A 77 -9.87 6.43 8.00
C PHE A 77 -10.45 5.03 8.22
N MET A 78 -11.58 4.95 8.92
CA MET A 78 -12.38 3.71 8.96
C MET A 78 -13.10 3.57 7.62
N GLY A 79 -12.75 2.54 6.85
CA GLY A 79 -13.19 2.36 5.46
C GLY A 79 -14.60 1.82 5.31
N GLY A 80 -15.04 1.53 4.08
CA GLY A 80 -16.42 1.09 3.77
C GLY A 80 -17.39 2.25 3.53
N ASP A 81 -18.58 1.93 3.03
CA ASP A 81 -19.61 2.90 2.64
C ASP A 81 -20.89 2.83 3.50
N ASP A 82 -20.90 2.00 4.54
CA ASP A 82 -22.04 1.82 5.44
C ASP A 82 -21.66 1.88 6.95
N PRO A 83 -22.64 2.09 7.86
CA PRO A 83 -22.38 2.26 9.28
C PRO A 83 -21.71 1.08 10.00
N SER A 84 -21.69 -0.13 9.41
CA SER A 84 -21.06 -1.32 10.01
C SER A 84 -19.55 -1.17 10.19
N TYR A 85 -18.92 -0.23 9.48
CA TYR A 85 -17.50 0.07 9.60
C TYR A 85 -17.18 1.11 10.67
N ALA A 86 -18.18 1.73 11.30
CA ALA A 86 -17.98 2.70 12.35
C ALA A 86 -17.40 2.04 13.62
N PRO A 87 -16.36 2.60 14.26
CA PRO A 87 -15.80 2.03 15.47
C PRO A 87 -16.73 2.28 16.66
N SER A 88 -16.76 1.35 17.62
CA SER A 88 -17.58 1.48 18.84
C SER A 88 -17.01 2.44 19.89
N SER A 89 -15.77 2.90 19.69
CA SER A 89 -15.06 3.82 20.57
C SER A 89 -14.00 4.62 19.82
N TYR A 90 -13.48 5.68 20.44
CA TYR A 90 -12.37 6.45 19.86
C TYR A 90 -11.15 5.57 19.61
N GLN A 91 -10.60 5.69 18.40
CA GLN A 91 -9.38 4.98 17.98
C GLN A 91 -8.28 6.01 17.72
N PHE A 92 -7.03 5.60 18.00
CA PHE A 92 -5.86 6.44 17.80
C PHE A 92 -4.77 5.67 17.06
N LEU A 93 -4.15 6.31 16.08
CA LEU A 93 -2.95 5.84 15.40
C LEU A 93 -1.89 6.94 15.47
N LEU A 94 -0.65 6.54 15.71
CA LEU A 94 0.50 7.45 15.74
C LEU A 94 1.41 7.14 14.57
N PHE A 95 1.90 8.17 13.90
CA PHE A 95 2.82 8.05 12.77
C PHE A 95 4.05 8.92 13.02
N LYS A 96 5.24 8.41 12.69
CA LYS A 96 6.51 9.14 12.80
C LYS A 96 7.50 8.64 11.76
N ASN A 97 8.60 9.38 11.60
CA ASN A 97 9.75 9.00 10.76
C ASN A 97 9.40 8.76 9.28
N PHE A 98 8.57 9.63 8.70
CA PHE A 98 8.33 9.60 7.26
C PHE A 98 9.60 9.98 6.49
N ALA A 99 9.94 9.17 5.50
CA ALA A 99 10.99 9.44 4.52
C ALA A 99 10.46 9.08 3.12
N VAL A 100 10.88 9.86 2.13
CA VAL A 100 10.62 9.62 0.71
C VAL A 100 11.95 9.69 -0.02
N GLU A 101 12.26 8.64 -0.77
CA GLU A 101 13.50 8.49 -1.54
C GLU A 101 13.14 8.23 -3.01
N TYR A 102 13.97 8.71 -3.94
CA TYR A 102 13.71 8.66 -5.39
C TYR A 102 14.94 8.28 -6.21
#